data_AF-A0A357CKL5-F1
#
_entry.id   AF-A0A357CKL5-F1
#
_cell.length_a   1.000
_cell.length_b   1.000
_cell.length_c   1.000
_cell.angle_alpha   90.00
_cell.angle_beta   90.00
_cell.angle_gamma   90.00
#
_symmetry.space_group_name_H-M   'P 1'
#
loop_
_entity.id
_entity.type
_entity.pdbx_description
1 polymer ?
#
loop_
_entity_poly.entity_id
_entity_poly.type
_entity_poly.pdbx_seq_one_letter_code
_entity_poly.pdbx_strand_id
1 'polypeptide(L)'
;MFSRPRKAFATVWKGRRRAAERLLVRAHAIRARLLQDPSLTLREIAAEEGVVSSYVSRLIRLSFLAPDMVTAIFNGRHPAQLTANRLMEDTRLPLEWKAQRELFCLL
;
A
#
# COMPACT_ATOMS: atom_id res chain seq x y z
N MET A 1 14.52 -16.68 -21.21
CA MET A 1 13.76 -17.69 -20.43
C MET A 1 14.06 -17.46 -18.95
N PHE A 2 13.42 -16.46 -18.33
CA PHE A 2 13.54 -16.22 -16.88
C PHE A 2 12.23 -16.63 -16.23
N SER A 3 12.27 -17.77 -15.56
CA SER A 3 11.14 -18.29 -14.79
C SER A 3 10.92 -17.41 -13.57
N ARG A 4 9.93 -16.51 -13.64
CA ARG A 4 9.46 -15.73 -12.47
C ARG A 4 8.73 -16.70 -11.53
N PRO A 5 9.02 -16.76 -10.23
CA PRO A 5 8.24 -17.58 -9.31
C PRO A 5 6.85 -16.94 -9.10
N ARG A 6 5.88 -17.36 -9.91
CA ARG A 6 4.47 -16.89 -9.98
C ARG A 6 3.65 -17.03 -8.69
N LYS A 7 4.18 -17.68 -7.64
CA LYS A 7 3.38 -18.07 -6.45
C LYS A 7 3.93 -17.57 -5.11
N ALA A 8 5.13 -17.00 -5.05
CA ALA A 8 5.76 -16.63 -3.78
C ALA A 8 5.02 -15.51 -3.02
N PHE A 9 4.31 -14.63 -3.73
CA PHE A 9 3.60 -13.51 -3.10
C PHE A 9 2.28 -13.90 -2.43
N ALA A 10 1.65 -15.02 -2.81
CA ALA A 10 0.38 -15.46 -2.25
C ALA A 10 0.52 -16.10 -0.85
N THR A 11 1.67 -16.72 -0.56
CA THR A 11 1.83 -17.63 0.60
C THR A 11 2.40 -16.96 1.85
N VAL A 12 2.91 -15.72 1.78
CA VAL A 12 3.56 -15.02 2.91
C VAL A 12 2.57 -14.55 4.01
N TRP A 13 1.25 -14.74 3.83
CA TRP A 13 0.26 -13.93 4.55
C TRP A 13 -0.65 -14.67 5.53
N LYS A 14 -0.31 -15.89 5.97
CA LYS A 14 -1.06 -16.59 7.02
C LYS A 14 -0.49 -16.23 8.40
N GLY A 15 -0.95 -15.12 8.96
CA GLY A 15 -0.61 -14.68 10.32
C GLY A 15 -1.50 -13.50 10.76
N ARG A 16 -1.67 -13.32 12.07
CA ARG A 16 -2.51 -12.31 12.77
C ARG A 16 -2.17 -10.82 12.50
N ARG A 17 -1.72 -10.45 11.29
CA ARG A 17 -1.43 -9.05 10.91
C ARG A 17 -2.72 -8.30 10.58
N ARG A 18 -2.83 -7.03 10.99
CA ARG A 18 -4.04 -6.21 10.74
C ARG A 18 -4.10 -5.78 9.27
N ALA A 19 -5.30 -5.52 8.75
CA ALA A 19 -5.50 -5.29 7.31
C ALA A 19 -4.73 -4.08 6.75
N ALA A 20 -4.57 -3.01 7.53
CA ALA A 20 -3.83 -1.81 7.12
C ALA A 20 -2.34 -2.09 6.91
N GLU A 21 -1.69 -2.83 7.82
CA GLU A 21 -0.28 -3.23 7.68
C GLU A 21 -0.03 -3.97 6.37
N ARG A 22 -0.92 -4.91 6.01
CA ARG A 22 -0.81 -5.67 4.75
C ARG A 22 -0.87 -4.76 3.52
N LEU A 23 -1.73 -3.74 3.55
CA LEU A 23 -1.80 -2.76 2.47
C LEU A 23 -0.49 -1.97 2.35
N LEU A 24 0.08 -1.53 3.47
CA LEU A 24 1.34 -0.77 3.46
C LEU A 24 2.50 -1.62 2.96
N VAL A 25 2.65 -2.86 3.43
CA VAL A 25 3.71 -3.74 2.93
C VAL A 25 3.56 -3.98 1.43
N ARG A 26 2.33 -4.21 0.95
CA ARG A 26 2.06 -4.40 -0.48
C ARG A 26 2.35 -3.14 -1.29
N ALA A 27 1.97 -1.98 -0.78
CA ALA A 27 2.23 -0.67 -1.40
C ALA A 27 3.73 -0.44 -1.60
N HIS A 28 4.53 -0.64 -0.54
CA HIS A 28 5.99 -0.47 -0.61
C HIS A 28 6.65 -1.50 -1.52
N ALA A 29 6.18 -2.76 -1.52
CA ALA A 29 6.70 -3.80 -2.42
C ALA A 29 6.45 -3.47 -3.90
N ILE A 30 5.24 -3.01 -4.24
CA ILE A 30 4.92 -2.59 -5.61
C ILE A 30 5.76 -1.37 -6.02
N ARG A 31 5.91 -0.37 -5.15
CA ARG A 31 6.76 0.79 -5.42
C ARG A 31 8.21 0.38 -5.65
N ALA A 32 8.75 -0.53 -4.86
CA ALA A 32 10.11 -1.03 -5.05
C ALA A 32 10.29 -1.70 -6.43
N ARG A 33 9.32 -2.51 -6.87
CA ARG A 33 9.35 -3.12 -8.21
C ARG A 33 9.36 -2.07 -9.33
N LEU A 34 8.53 -1.04 -9.22
CA LEU A 34 8.47 0.06 -10.21
C LEU A 34 9.76 0.88 -10.26
N LEU A 35 10.43 1.06 -9.12
CA LEU A 35 11.72 1.75 -9.07
C LEU A 35 12.87 0.91 -9.65
N GLN A 36 12.76 -0.42 -9.57
CA GLN A 36 13.75 -1.35 -10.12
C GLN A 36 13.59 -1.58 -11.62
N ASP A 37 12.37 -1.50 -12.14
CA ASP A 37 12.04 -1.73 -13.54
C ASP A 37 11.17 -0.59 -14.09
N PRO A 38 11.78 0.43 -14.74
CA PRO A 38 11.04 1.55 -15.33
C PRO A 38 10.09 1.16 -16.47
N SER A 39 10.23 -0.04 -17.04
CA SER A 39 9.33 -0.54 -18.09
C SER A 39 8.06 -1.15 -17.51
N LEU A 40 8.06 -1.53 -16.24
CA LEU A 40 6.93 -2.16 -15.57
C LEU A 40 5.78 -1.15 -15.39
N THR A 41 4.61 -1.51 -15.89
CA THR A 41 3.42 -0.66 -15.81
C THR A 41 2.48 -1.11 -14.69
N LEU A 42 1.63 -0.18 -14.23
CA LEU A 42 0.56 -0.50 -13.27
C LEU A 42 -0.41 -1.55 -13.81
N ARG A 43 -0.65 -1.56 -15.12
CA ARG A 43 -1.54 -2.51 -15.78
C ARG A 43 -0.99 -3.93 -15.73
N GLU A 44 0.31 -4.10 -15.93
CA GLU A 44 0.97 -5.41 -15.84
C GLU A 44 0.95 -5.93 -14.41
N ILE A 45 1.26 -5.09 -13.42
CA ILE A 45 1.14 -5.46 -12.01
C ILE A 45 -0.31 -5.85 -11.68
N ALA A 46 -1.29 -5.09 -12.17
CA ALA A 46 -2.71 -5.38 -11.94
C ALA A 46 -3.11 -6.73 -12.55
N ALA A 47 -2.67 -7.02 -13.78
CA ALA A 47 -2.92 -8.29 -14.45
C ALA A 47 -2.25 -9.48 -13.74
N GLU A 48 -1.01 -9.32 -13.27
CA GLU A 48 -0.30 -10.35 -12.47
C GLU A 48 -1.02 -10.66 -11.15
N GLU A 49 -1.58 -9.63 -10.50
CA GLU A 49 -2.23 -9.72 -9.20
C GLU A 49 -3.73 -10.06 -9.29
N GLY A 50 -4.30 -10.15 -10.51
CA GLY A 50 -5.72 -10.42 -10.72
C GLY A 50 -6.64 -9.30 -10.22
N VAL A 51 -6.19 -8.05 -10.28
CA VAL A 51 -6.93 -6.86 -9.82
C VAL A 51 -7.03 -5.81 -10.91
N VAL A 52 -7.85 -4.77 -10.69
CA VAL A 52 -7.94 -3.62 -11.60
C VAL A 52 -6.80 -2.62 -11.37
N SER A 53 -6.35 -1.94 -12.43
CA SER A 53 -5.25 -0.96 -12.35
C SER A 53 -5.49 0.18 -11.36
N SER A 54 -6.75 0.59 -11.18
CA SER A 54 -7.13 1.62 -10.19
C SER A 54 -6.84 1.19 -8.75
N TYR A 55 -6.98 -0.11 -8.45
CA TYR A 55 -6.63 -0.66 -7.14
C TYR A 55 -5.12 -0.60 -6.90
N VAL A 56 -4.30 -0.92 -7.91
CA VAL A 56 -2.83 -0.83 -7.83
C VAL A 56 -2.39 0.63 -7.68
N SER A 57 -3.00 1.56 -8.41
CA SER A 57 -2.73 3.00 -8.27
C SER A 57 -2.97 3.50 -6.85
N ARG A 58 -4.11 3.12 -6.24
CA ARG A 58 -4.42 3.44 -4.83
C ARG A 58 -3.41 2.83 -3.85
N LEU A 59 -3.04 1.56 -4.05
CA LEU A 59 -2.03 0.93 -3.21
C LEU A 59 -0.72 1.72 -3.24
N ILE A 60 -0.23 2.09 -4.42
CA ILE A 60 1.02 2.84 -4.55
C ILE A 60 0.96 4.18 -3.81
N ARG A 61 -0.18 4.87 -3.80
CA ARG A 61 -0.34 6.11 -3.03
C ARG A 61 -0.05 5.93 -1.54
N LEU A 62 -0.41 4.77 -0.97
CA LEU A 62 -0.14 4.48 0.44
C LEU A 62 1.36 4.37 0.78
N SER A 63 2.21 4.11 -0.21
CA SER A 63 3.67 4.11 0.00
C SER A 63 4.28 5.50 0.20
N PHE A 64 3.47 6.56 0.02
CA PHE A 64 3.84 7.95 0.26
C PHE A 64 3.25 8.53 1.56
N LEU A 65 2.68 7.67 2.42
CA LEU A 65 2.23 8.09 3.74
C LEU A 65 3.39 8.65 4.57
N ALA A 66 3.08 9.62 5.43
CA ALA A 66 4.02 10.19 6.35
C ALA A 66 4.65 9.09 7.23
N PRO A 67 5.98 9.09 7.44
CA PRO A 67 6.67 8.01 8.16
C PRO A 67 6.12 7.75 9.58
N ASP A 68 5.70 8.81 10.28
CA ASP A 68 5.08 8.72 11.59
C ASP A 68 3.72 8.00 11.57
N MET A 69 2.93 8.19 10.50
CA MET A 69 1.66 7.49 10.31
C MET A 69 1.88 6.00 10.04
N VAL A 70 2.84 5.65 9.18
CA VAL A 70 3.24 4.25 8.96
C VAL A 70 3.65 3.62 10.29
N THR A 71 4.48 4.32 11.07
CA THR A 71 4.90 3.90 12.40
C THR A 71 3.72 3.72 13.36
N ALA A 72 2.75 4.64 13.38
CA ALA A 72 1.55 4.54 14.21
C ALA A 72 0.67 3.34 13.81
N ILE A 73 0.56 3.04 12.51
CA ILE A 73 -0.18 1.90 11.98
C ILE A 73 0.42 0.59 12.47
N PHE A 74 1.74 0.40 12.29
CA PHE A 74 2.43 -0.81 12.74
C PHE A 74 2.45 -0.98 14.26
N ASN A 75 2.45 0.12 15.01
CA ASN A 75 2.38 0.08 16.47
C ASN A 75 0.94 0.00 17.02
N GLY A 76 -0.09 0.02 16.17
CA GLY A 76 -1.48 0.04 16.60
C GLY A 76 -1.87 1.29 17.40
N ARG A 77 -1.15 2.40 17.24
CA ARG A 77 -1.38 3.70 17.90
C ARG A 77 -2.19 4.68 17.05
N HIS A 78 -2.73 4.22 15.92
CA HIS A 78 -3.53 5.05 15.03
C HIS A 78 -4.98 5.15 15.54
N PRO A 79 -5.70 6.25 15.21
CA PRO A 79 -7.11 6.38 15.54
C PRO A 79 -7.95 5.23 14.95
N ALA A 80 -9.03 4.85 15.64
CA ALA A 80 -9.90 3.75 15.23
C ALA A 80 -10.50 3.96 13.82
N GLN A 81 -10.68 5.21 13.44
CA GLN A 81 -11.17 5.59 12.12
C GLN A 81 -10.15 5.37 10.99
N LEU A 82 -8.85 5.25 11.28
CA LEU A 82 -7.81 4.93 10.30
C LEU A 82 -7.82 3.42 10.04
N THR A 83 -8.76 2.98 9.20
CA THR A 83 -8.91 1.58 8.79
C THR A 83 -8.29 1.32 7.42
N ALA A 84 -8.09 0.05 7.10
CA ALA A 84 -7.69 -0.38 5.75
C ALA A 84 -8.66 0.10 4.68
N ASN A 85 -9.97 0.07 4.97
CA ASN A 85 -11.00 0.57 4.06
C ASN A 85 -10.86 2.07 3.86
N ARG A 86 -10.69 2.86 4.94
CA ARG A 86 -10.51 4.32 4.83
C ARG A 86 -9.26 4.71 4.05
N LEU A 87 -8.13 4.02 4.30
CA LEU A 87 -6.89 4.22 3.52
C LEU A 87 -7.13 3.97 2.02
N MET A 88 -7.98 3.02 1.71
CA MET A 88 -8.27 2.62 0.34
C MET A 88 -9.34 3.50 -0.32
N GLU A 89 -10.41 3.84 0.37
CA GLU A 89 -11.51 4.70 -0.10
C GLU A 89 -11.03 6.09 -0.51
N ASP A 90 -10.04 6.65 0.18
CA ASP A 90 -9.54 7.98 -0.14
C ASP A 90 -8.61 7.98 -1.36
N THR A 91 -9.22 8.20 -2.53
CA THR A 91 -8.51 8.34 -3.81
C THR A 91 -7.70 9.64 -3.93
N ARG A 92 -7.85 10.57 -2.97
CA ARG A 92 -7.22 11.90 -2.96
C ARG A 92 -6.25 12.08 -1.80
N LEU A 93 -5.58 11.01 -1.37
CA LEU A 93 -4.50 11.10 -0.39
C LEU A 93 -3.52 12.23 -0.79
N PRO A 94 -3.42 13.31 0.01
CA PRO A 94 -2.53 14.43 -0.32
C PRO A 94 -1.07 13.97 -0.25
N LEU A 95 -0.21 14.55 -1.08
CA LEU A 95 1.22 14.26 -1.03
C LEU A 95 1.93 14.99 0.11
N GLU A 96 1.36 16.12 0.55
CA GLU A 96 1.89 16.90 1.66
C GLU A 96 1.52 16.23 2.99
N TRP A 97 2.52 15.99 3.84
CA TRP A 97 2.37 15.18 5.04
C TRP A 97 1.50 15.83 6.13
N LYS A 98 1.52 17.16 6.26
CA LYS A 98 0.62 17.86 7.18
C LYS A 98 -0.85 17.67 6.77
N ALA A 99 -1.17 17.77 5.49
CA ALA A 99 -2.51 17.49 4.98
C ALA A 99 -2.90 16.00 5.17
N GLN A 100 -1.96 15.05 5.09
CA GLN A 100 -2.24 13.65 5.42
C GLN A 100 -2.60 13.48 6.90
N ARG A 101 -1.84 14.13 7.80
CA ARG A 101 -2.08 14.12 9.24
C ARG A 101 -3.46 14.68 9.60
N GLU A 102 -3.80 15.83 9.05
CA GLU A 102 -5.12 16.48 9.22
C GLU A 102 -6.25 15.55 8.74
N LEU A 103 -6.10 14.91 7.57
CA LEU A 103 -7.09 13.99 6.99
C LEU A 103 -7.40 12.77 7.88
N PHE A 104 -6.40 12.28 8.61
CA PHE A 104 -6.52 11.11 9.48
C PHE A 104 -6.58 11.44 10.97
N CYS A 105 -6.68 12.73 11.32
CA CYS A 105 -6.68 13.23 12.70
C CYS A 105 -5.48 12.73 13.51
N LEU A 106 -4.31 12.69 12.87
CA LEU A 106 -3.02 12.38 13.49
C LEU A 106 -2.26 13.69 13.66
N LEU A 107 -2.52 14.42 14.76
CA LEU A 107 -2.14 15.82 15.07
C LEU A 107 -3.15 16.84 14.54
#